data_AF-A0A353XXY5-F1
#
_entry.id   AF-A0A353XXY5-F1
#
_cell.length_a   1.000
_cell.length_b   1.000
_cell.length_c   1.000
_cell.angle_alpha   90.00
_cell.angle_beta   90.00
_cell.angle_gamma   90.00
#
_symmetry.space_group_name_H-M   'P 1'
#
loop_
_entity.id
_entity.type
_entity.pdbx_description
1 polymer ?
#
loop_
_entity_poly.entity_id
_entity_poly.type
_entity_poly.pdbx_seq_one_letter_code
_entity_poly.pdbx_strand_id
1 'polypeptide(L)'
;MSGNESRVQAIYQITNREPMPVKKTKPLSKIWGTDVFNLATMEEALSKNAYKSIKKTVTTGVPLDPATADVVAAAMKDWAISKGCKYFSHIFY
;
A
#
# COMPACT_ATOMS: atom_id res chain seq x y z
N MET A 1 -35.56 24.71 -24.47
CA MET A 1 -34.57 24.86 -23.38
C MET A 1 -34.27 23.49 -22.77
N SER A 2 -33.36 22.71 -23.36
CA SER A 2 -33.07 21.32 -22.95
C SER A 2 -31.64 21.12 -22.39
N GLY A 3 -30.86 22.18 -22.20
CA GLY A 3 -29.46 22.10 -21.76
C GLY A 3 -29.24 21.99 -20.24
N ASN A 4 -30.30 22.05 -19.42
CA ASN A 4 -30.17 22.19 -17.96
C ASN A 4 -30.60 20.94 -17.17
N GLU A 5 -31.18 19.92 -17.79
CA GLU A 5 -31.76 18.78 -17.08
C GLU A 5 -30.68 17.93 -16.39
N SER A 6 -29.60 17.59 -17.08
CA SER A 6 -28.48 16.84 -16.50
C SER A 6 -27.82 17.58 -15.33
N ARG A 7 -27.73 18.92 -15.40
CA ARG A 7 -27.17 19.74 -14.32
C ARG A 7 -28.09 19.75 -13.11
N VAL A 8 -29.40 19.92 -13.32
CA VAL A 8 -30.40 19.90 -12.25
C VAL A 8 -30.45 18.52 -11.57
N GLN A 9 -30.36 17.44 -12.35
CA GLN A 9 -30.28 16.07 -11.84
C GLN A 9 -28.99 15.84 -11.02
N ALA A 10 -27.84 16.31 -11.49
CA ALA A 10 -26.59 16.21 -10.73
C ALA A 10 -26.65 16.96 -9.39
N ILE A 11 -27.21 18.18 -9.38
CA ILE A 11 -27.41 18.96 -8.15
C ILE A 11 -28.34 18.20 -7.19
N TYR A 12 -29.48 17.72 -7.68
CA TYR A 12 -30.42 16.96 -6.88
C TYR A 12 -29.78 15.71 -6.26
N GLN A 13 -29.00 14.96 -7.05
CA GLN A 13 -28.31 13.75 -6.59
C GLN A 13 -27.25 14.05 -5.52
N ILE A 14 -26.48 15.13 -5.67
CA ILE A 14 -25.46 15.51 -4.67
C ILE A 14 -26.11 16.00 -3.38
N THR A 15 -27.14 16.85 -3.49
CA THR A 15 -27.84 17.41 -2.33
C THR A 15 -28.56 16.35 -1.51
N ASN A 16 -29.14 15.35 -2.16
CA ASN A 16 -29.93 14.30 -1.50
C ASN A 16 -29.18 12.97 -1.36
N ARG A 17 -27.85 12.96 -1.52
CA ARG A 17 -27.06 11.74 -1.38
C ARG A 17 -27.03 11.33 0.09
N GLU A 18 -27.61 10.18 0.39
CA GLU A 18 -27.49 9.56 1.70
C GLU A 18 -26.01 9.25 2.04
N PRO A 19 -25.54 9.59 3.25
CA PRO A 19 -24.21 9.22 3.70
C PRO A 19 -23.99 7.71 3.63
N MET A 20 -22.83 7.29 3.11
CA MET A 20 -22.47 5.88 3.13
C MET A 20 -22.31 5.43 4.59
N PRO A 21 -22.91 4.29 4.99
CA PRO A 21 -22.74 3.78 6.34
C PRO A 21 -21.27 3.40 6.56
N VAL A 22 -20.64 3.98 7.57
CA VAL A 22 -19.25 3.69 7.96
C VAL A 22 -19.21 2.92 9.28
N LYS A 23 -18.28 1.97 9.38
CA LYS A 23 -17.99 1.26 10.63
C LYS A 23 -16.91 2.04 11.40
N LYS A 24 -16.99 2.05 12.73
CA LYS A 24 -15.90 2.57 13.56
C LYS A 24 -14.61 1.80 13.27
N THR A 25 -13.52 2.53 13.07
CA THR A 25 -12.20 1.94 12.84
C THR A 25 -11.65 1.35 14.14
N LYS A 26 -10.75 0.37 13.98
CA LYS A 26 -9.96 -0.16 15.10
C LYS A 26 -8.99 0.92 15.62
N PRO A 27 -8.47 0.79 16.86
CA PRO A 27 -7.46 1.70 17.39
C PRO A 27 -6.26 1.85 16.46
N LEU A 28 -5.67 3.05 16.40
CA LEU A 28 -4.55 3.37 15.50
C LEU A 28 -3.39 2.38 15.66
N SER A 29 -3.07 1.98 16.89
CA SER A 29 -2.03 0.99 17.20
C SER A 29 -2.22 -0.38 16.54
N LYS A 30 -3.43 -0.69 16.05
CA LYS A 30 -3.75 -1.96 15.38
C LYS A 30 -3.83 -1.86 13.86
N ILE A 31 -3.92 -0.65 13.30
CA ILE A 31 -4.12 -0.43 11.86
C ILE A 31 -2.99 0.39 11.23
N TRP A 32 -2.18 1.04 12.04
CA TRP A 32 -1.06 1.85 11.56
C TRP A 32 -0.01 0.97 10.88
N GLY A 33 0.34 1.31 9.64
CA GLY A 33 1.42 0.67 8.89
C GLY A 33 1.21 -0.83 8.62
N THR A 34 -0.02 -1.35 8.80
CA THR A 34 -0.28 -2.79 8.61
C THR A 34 -0.08 -3.19 7.16
N ASP A 35 -0.43 -2.33 6.21
CA ASP A 35 -0.31 -2.59 4.76
C ASP A 35 0.96 -1.99 4.15
N VAL A 36 2.02 -1.91 4.96
CA VAL A 36 3.34 -1.45 4.52
C VAL A 36 4.36 -2.55 4.77
N PHE A 37 5.11 -2.93 3.74
CA PHE A 37 6.23 -3.85 3.87
C PHE A 37 7.44 -3.14 4.52
N ASN A 38 7.30 -2.80 5.80
CA ASN A 38 8.28 -2.04 6.57
C ASN A 38 9.44 -2.92 7.05
N LEU A 39 10.43 -2.32 7.74
CA LEU A 39 11.61 -3.06 8.23
C LEU A 39 11.26 -4.20 9.21
N ALA A 40 10.24 -4.06 10.04
CA ALA A 40 9.82 -5.13 10.95
C ALA A 40 9.23 -6.31 10.15
N THR A 41 8.41 -6.01 9.15
CA THR A 41 7.82 -7.02 8.25
C THR A 41 8.90 -7.70 7.42
N MET A 42 9.89 -6.94 6.93
CA MET A 42 11.05 -7.47 6.23
C MET A 42 11.90 -8.39 7.11
N GLU A 43 12.02 -8.10 8.41
CA GLU A 43 12.78 -8.95 9.35
C GLU A 43 12.12 -10.32 9.54
N GLU A 44 10.79 -10.37 9.52
CA GLU A 44 10.02 -11.62 9.58
C GLU A 44 10.02 -12.38 8.24
N ALA A 45 10.02 -11.65 7.12
CA ALA A 45 9.87 -12.24 5.77
C ALA A 45 11.18 -12.63 5.10
N LEU A 46 12.32 -12.03 5.48
CA LEU A 46 13.60 -12.21 4.80
C LEU A 46 14.58 -13.08 5.60
N SER A 47 15.55 -13.67 4.89
CA SER A 47 16.70 -14.26 5.55
C SER A 47 17.52 -13.19 6.29
N LYS A 48 18.20 -13.59 7.37
CA LYS A 48 19.04 -12.69 8.19
C LYS A 48 20.07 -11.91 7.35
N ASN A 49 20.61 -12.53 6.30
CA ASN A 49 21.59 -11.91 5.42
C ASN A 49 20.95 -10.86 4.50
N ALA A 50 19.81 -11.20 3.88
CA ALA A 50 19.08 -10.27 3.02
C ALA A 50 18.56 -9.06 3.81
N TYR A 51 18.00 -9.28 5.01
CA TYR A 51 17.56 -8.20 5.90
C TYR A 51 18.70 -7.25 6.29
N LYS A 52 19.87 -7.79 6.66
CA LYS A 52 21.05 -6.97 6.98
C LYS A 52 21.54 -6.15 5.77
N SER A 53 21.55 -6.78 4.60
CA SER A 53 21.97 -6.14 3.34
C SER A 53 21.05 -4.96 3.01
N ILE A 54 19.73 -5.18 2.96
CA ILE A 54 18.77 -4.11 2.64
C ILE A 54 18.76 -3.01 3.70
N LYS A 55 18.86 -3.36 4.99
CA LYS A 55 18.93 -2.38 6.08
C LYS A 55 20.16 -1.48 5.95
N LYS A 56 21.30 -2.04 5.54
CA LYS A 56 22.52 -1.26 5.27
C LYS A 56 22.31 -0.32 4.08
N THR A 57 21.80 -0.82 2.96
CA THR A 57 21.48 0.00 1.77
C THR A 57 20.57 1.17 2.10
N VAL A 58 19.48 0.94 2.86
CA VAL A 58 18.53 1.99 3.25
C VAL A 58 19.16 3.04 4.19
N THR A 59 20.06 2.63 5.10
CA THR A 59 20.65 3.53 6.10
C THR A 59 21.87 4.29 5.60
N THR A 60 22.69 3.69 4.75
CA THR A 60 23.95 4.30 4.28
C THR A 60 23.89 4.78 2.84
N GLY A 61 22.83 4.45 2.09
CA GLY A 61 22.69 4.82 0.67
C GLY A 61 23.66 4.07 -0.26
N VAL A 62 24.22 2.94 0.17
CA VAL A 62 25.07 2.12 -0.71
C VAL A 62 24.24 1.43 -1.78
N PRO A 63 24.79 1.14 -2.98
CA PRO A 63 24.07 0.42 -4.02
C PRO A 63 23.46 -0.89 -3.50
N LEU A 64 22.24 -1.18 -3.94
CA LEU A 64 21.59 -2.46 -3.65
C LEU A 64 22.24 -3.56 -4.50
N ASP A 65 22.65 -4.63 -3.84
CA ASP A 65 23.12 -5.83 -4.52
C ASP A 65 21.96 -6.51 -5.29
N PRO A 66 22.11 -6.80 -6.60
CA PRO A 66 21.05 -7.40 -7.40
C PRO A 66 20.51 -8.73 -6.85
N ALA A 67 21.38 -9.59 -6.33
CA ALA A 67 20.94 -10.87 -5.75
C ALA A 67 20.09 -10.66 -4.49
N THR A 68 20.45 -9.68 -3.66
CA THR A 68 19.61 -9.25 -2.54
C THR A 68 18.28 -8.68 -3.01
N ALA A 69 18.27 -7.91 -4.12
CA ALA A 69 17.06 -7.32 -4.67
C ALA A 69 16.03 -8.39 -5.09
N ASP A 70 16.49 -9.45 -5.77
CA ASP A 70 15.62 -10.56 -6.20
C ASP A 70 14.97 -11.28 -5.00
N VAL A 71 15.75 -11.52 -3.94
CA VAL A 71 15.24 -12.13 -2.71
C VAL A 71 14.20 -11.24 -2.04
N VAL A 72 14.46 -9.93 -1.96
CA VAL A 72 13.53 -8.96 -1.38
C VAL A 72 12.25 -8.88 -2.22
N ALA A 73 12.36 -8.86 -3.53
CA ALA A 73 11.22 -8.82 -4.44
C ALA A 73 10.32 -10.05 -4.31
N ALA A 74 10.91 -11.25 -4.22
CA ALA A 74 10.18 -12.49 -4.00
C ALA A 74 9.40 -12.48 -2.68
N ALA A 75 10.06 -12.12 -1.57
CA ALA A 75 9.41 -12.04 -0.27
C ALA A 75 8.32 -10.97 -0.21
N MET A 76 8.55 -9.81 -0.84
CA MET A 76 7.57 -8.73 -0.93
C MET A 76 6.33 -9.17 -1.73
N LYS A 77 6.54 -9.92 -2.82
CA LYS A 77 5.45 -10.48 -3.62
C LYS A 77 4.63 -11.46 -2.80
N ASP A 78 5.25 -12.41 -2.11
CA ASP A 78 4.55 -13.42 -1.31
C ASP A 78 3.76 -12.78 -0.17
N TRP A 79 4.35 -11.78 0.50
CA TRP A 79 3.66 -10.98 1.50
C TRP A 79 2.46 -10.23 0.92
N ALA A 80 2.61 -9.57 -0.23
CA ALA A 80 1.52 -8.83 -0.86
C ALA A 80 0.38 -9.76 -1.30
N ILE A 81 0.71 -10.93 -1.87
CA ILE A 81 -0.27 -11.95 -2.25
C ILE A 81 -1.05 -12.45 -1.02
N SER A 82 -0.38 -12.64 0.12
CA SER A 82 -1.05 -13.03 1.38
C SER A 82 -2.11 -12.02 1.84
N LYS A 83 -1.98 -10.75 1.41
CA LYS A 83 -2.93 -9.67 1.65
C LYS A 83 -3.98 -9.50 0.55
N GLY A 84 -3.96 -10.34 -0.48
CA GLY A 84 -4.88 -10.30 -1.60
C GLY A 84 -4.48 -9.34 -2.72
N CYS A 85 -3.24 -8.84 -2.73
CA CYS A 85 -2.73 -8.04 -3.85
C CYS A 85 -2.58 -8.91 -5.10
N LYS A 86 -3.01 -8.38 -6.26
CA LYS A 86 -2.96 -9.07 -7.56
C LYS A 86 -2.04 -8.41 -8.58
N TYR A 87 -1.71 -7.15 -8.36
CA TYR A 87 -0.95 -6.31 -9.28
C TYR A 87 0.15 -5.60 -8.52
N PHE A 88 1.22 -5.26 -9.23
CA PHE A 88 2.25 -4.36 -8.76
C PHE A 88 2.38 -3.21 -9.75
N SER A 89 2.86 -2.06 -9.28
CA SER A 89 3.18 -0.92 -10.12
C SER A 89 4.34 -0.15 -9.49
N HIS A 90 5.14 0.50 -10.32
CA HIS A 90 6.15 1.42 -9.83
C HIS A 90 5.52 2.79 -9.64
N ILE A 91 5.45 3.24 -8.39
CA ILE A 91 4.88 4.55 -8.03
C ILE A 91 6.02 5.55 -7.94
N PHE A 92 5.96 6.58 -8.77
CA PHE A 92 6.86 7.74 -8.75
C PHE A 92 5.99 9.01 -8.78
N TYR A 93 6.42 10.06 -8.07
CA TYR A 93 5.76 11.36 -8.01
C TYR A 93 6.59 12.42 -8.70
#